data_AF-A0A1F5ZFZ0-F1
#
_entry.id   AF-A0A1F5ZFZ0-F1
#
_cell.length_a   1.000
_cell.length_b   1.000
_cell.length_c   1.000
_cell.angle_alpha   90.00
_cell.angle_beta   90.00
_cell.angle_gamma   90.00
#
_symmetry.space_group_name_H-M   'P 1'
#
loop_
_entity.id
_entity.type
_entity.pdbx_description
1 polymer ?
#
loop_
_entity_poly.entity_id
_entity_poly.type
_entity_poly.pdbx_seq_one_letter_code
_entity_poly.pdbx_strand_id
1 'polypeptide(L)'
;MNQVSLRKQLFYAVRDIPYQIAAKERDTCCRSKAKILGDMFMRIGLKAYIATGKFFWRDIGVPENILKLAPTPSVDHFFLRVYIPESRTWISVDPTWDPGLCDALPVAEWDGRTSTVLAVPLKKFTIRKNKKTRINPLNFPFPDFDPADTFTKALNDWYSSLRKERI
;
A
#
# COMPACT_ATOMS: atom_id res chain seq x y z
N MET A 1 12.95 20.37 12.99
CA MET A 1 11.65 19.88 12.48
C MET A 1 11.04 18.93 13.52
N ASN A 2 9.78 19.12 13.92
CA ASN A 2 9.11 18.19 14.85
C ASN A 2 9.00 16.80 14.20
N GLN A 3 9.31 15.72 14.93
CA GLN A 3 9.24 14.35 14.42
C GLN A 3 7.88 14.01 13.78
N VAL A 4 6.78 14.51 14.34
CA VAL A 4 5.43 14.29 13.78
C VAL A 4 5.29 14.93 12.39
N SER A 5 5.84 16.14 12.22
CA SER A 5 5.83 16.81 10.91
C SER A 5 6.64 16.03 9.88
N LEU A 6 7.80 15.50 10.27
CA LEU A 6 8.64 14.71 9.38
C LEU A 6 7.94 13.40 8.97
N ARG A 7 7.30 12.70 9.91
CA ARG A 7 6.50 11.49 9.63
C ARG A 7 5.43 11.76 8.58
N LYS A 8 4.66 12.83 8.75
CA LYS A 8 3.63 13.25 7.80
C LYS A 8 4.22 13.52 6.41
N GLN A 9 5.30 14.29 6.35
CA GLN A 9 5.97 14.60 5.07
C GLN A 9 6.43 13.35 4.33
N LEU A 10 7.05 12.39 5.04
CA LEU A 10 7.47 11.12 4.45
C LEU A 10 6.27 10.28 3.98
N PHE A 11 5.19 10.24 4.76
CA PHE A 11 3.96 9.56 4.35
C PHE A 11 3.39 10.14 3.07
N TYR A 12 3.19 11.46 3.00
CA TYR A 12 2.64 12.11 1.82
C TYR A 12 3.56 11.97 0.61
N ALA A 13 4.88 12.10 0.79
CA ALA A 13 5.85 11.89 -0.28
C ALA A 13 5.77 10.49 -0.90
N VAL A 14 5.47 9.45 -0.11
CA VAL A 14 5.32 8.07 -0.62
C VAL A 14 3.91 7.80 -1.13
N ARG A 15 2.89 8.30 -0.44
CA ARG A 15 1.48 8.14 -0.84
C ARG A 15 1.24 8.72 -2.23
N ASP A 16 1.79 9.90 -2.47
CA ASP A 16 1.52 10.69 -3.68
C ASP A 16 2.28 10.19 -4.93
N ILE A 17 3.16 9.19 -4.78
CA ILE A 17 3.72 8.46 -5.93
C ILE A 17 2.54 7.80 -6.68
N PRO A 18 2.35 7.99 -8.00
CA PRO A 18 1.23 7.36 -8.70
C PRO A 18 1.24 5.83 -8.56
N TYR A 19 0.16 5.26 -8.05
CA TYR A 19 0.02 3.82 -7.86
C TYR A 19 -0.14 3.07 -9.19
N GLN A 20 0.65 2.01 -9.36
CA GLN A 20 0.46 1.02 -10.42
C GLN A 20 0.68 -0.38 -9.86
N ILE A 21 -0.16 -1.33 -10.28
CA ILE A 21 0.04 -2.74 -9.94
C ILE A 21 1.02 -3.37 -10.95
N ALA A 22 1.96 -4.19 -10.46
CA ALA A 22 2.94 -4.95 -11.24
C ALA A 22 3.60 -4.20 -12.42
N ALA A 23 3.81 -2.89 -12.30
CA ALA A 23 4.51 -2.11 -13.32
C ALA A 23 6.01 -2.46 -13.35
N LYS A 24 6.44 -3.10 -14.44
CA LYS A 24 7.82 -3.59 -14.65
C LYS A 24 8.87 -2.48 -14.62
N GLU A 25 8.51 -1.27 -15.05
CA GLU A 25 9.43 -0.13 -15.14
C GLU A 25 9.51 0.71 -13.85
N ARG A 26 8.44 0.74 -13.05
CA ARG A 26 8.35 1.48 -11.79
C ARG A 26 7.46 0.72 -10.80
N ASP A 27 8.08 -0.02 -9.89
CA ASP A 27 7.35 -0.78 -8.87
C ASP A 27 6.75 0.19 -7.82
N THR A 28 5.53 0.66 -8.09
CA THR A 28 4.76 1.63 -7.30
C THR A 28 3.51 1.02 -6.66
N CYS A 29 3.47 -0.31 -6.57
CA CYS A 29 2.36 -1.03 -5.95
C CYS A 29 2.39 -0.90 -4.40
N CYS A 30 1.37 -1.45 -3.73
CA CYS A 30 1.18 -1.28 -2.28
C CYS A 30 2.38 -1.81 -1.49
N ARG A 31 2.95 -2.94 -1.93
CA ARG A 31 4.18 -3.52 -1.38
C ARG A 31 5.33 -2.52 -1.41
N SER A 32 5.57 -1.90 -2.55
CA SER A 32 6.77 -1.10 -2.78
C SER A 32 6.66 0.25 -2.11
N LYS A 33 5.48 0.86 -2.13
CA LYS A 33 5.20 2.05 -1.32
C LYS A 33 5.34 1.76 0.17
N ALA A 34 4.74 0.67 0.69
CA ALA A 34 4.88 0.29 2.09
C ALA A 34 6.35 0.05 2.46
N LYS A 35 7.12 -0.59 1.59
CA LYS A 35 8.56 -0.79 1.78
C LYS A 35 9.33 0.52 1.87
N ILE A 36 9.17 1.42 0.89
CA ILE A 36 9.85 2.72 0.85
C ILE A 36 9.54 3.51 2.12
N LEU A 37 8.27 3.60 2.51
CA LEU A 37 7.87 4.32 3.71
C LEU A 37 8.43 3.66 4.98
N GLY A 38 8.44 2.32 5.05
CA GLY A 38 8.99 1.57 6.16
C GLY A 38 10.48 1.84 6.35
N ASP A 39 11.26 1.81 5.26
CA ASP A 39 12.68 2.13 5.27
C ASP A 39 12.93 3.58 5.72
N MET A 40 12.13 4.54 5.24
CA MET A 40 12.20 5.94 5.66
C MET A 40 11.90 6.11 7.16
N PHE A 41 10.86 5.47 7.67
CA PHE A 41 10.52 5.48 9.10
C PHE A 41 11.62 4.86 9.96
N MET A 42 12.23 3.77 9.52
CA MET A 42 13.36 3.15 10.24
C MET A 42 14.58 4.06 10.31
N ARG A 43 14.89 4.80 9.24
CA ARG A 43 16.00 5.76 9.20
C ARG A 43 15.81 6.94 10.16
N ILE A 44 14.58 7.31 10.46
CA ILE A 44 14.26 8.36 11.46
C ILE A 44 14.05 7.79 12.87
N GLY A 45 14.38 6.51 13.10
CA GLY A 45 14.37 5.87 14.41
C GLY A 45 13.04 5.23 14.83
N LEU A 46 12.04 5.16 13.94
CA LEU A 46 10.80 4.42 14.24
C LEU A 46 10.98 2.92 14.01
N LYS A 47 10.22 2.11 14.77
CA LYS A 47 10.10 0.68 14.48
C LYS A 47 8.94 0.48 13.53
N ALA A 48 9.20 -0.17 12.40
CA ALA A 48 8.18 -0.50 11.40
C ALA A 48 8.37 -1.93 10.87
N TYR A 49 7.28 -2.58 10.48
CA TYR A 49 7.32 -3.83 9.73
C TYR A 49 6.12 -3.94 8.79
N ILE A 50 6.26 -4.71 7.71
CA ILE A 50 5.15 -5.00 6.80
C ILE A 50 4.14 -5.91 7.49
N ALA A 51 2.88 -5.53 7.40
CA ALA A 51 1.72 -6.38 7.64
C ALA A 51 1.01 -6.66 6.31
N THR A 52 0.35 -7.81 6.25
CA THR A 52 -0.35 -8.24 5.05
C THR A 52 -1.75 -8.69 5.40
N GLY A 53 -2.69 -8.55 4.47
CA GLY A 53 -4.03 -9.12 4.64
C GLY A 53 -4.64 -9.46 3.30
N LYS A 54 -5.67 -10.30 3.30
CA LYS A 54 -6.38 -10.65 2.07
C LYS A 54 -7.59 -9.75 1.88
N PHE A 55 -7.80 -9.34 0.63
CA PHE A 55 -9.02 -8.65 0.18
C PHE A 55 -9.50 -9.26 -1.14
N PHE A 56 -10.73 -8.93 -1.52
CA PHE A 56 -11.31 -9.32 -2.81
C PHE A 56 -11.38 -8.12 -3.74
N TRP A 57 -11.07 -8.30 -5.02
CA TRP A 57 -11.11 -7.21 -6.00
C TRP A 57 -12.49 -6.54 -6.10
N ARG A 58 -13.55 -7.34 -5.99
CA ARG A 58 -14.94 -6.86 -5.99
C ARG A 58 -15.27 -5.93 -4.81
N ASP A 59 -14.52 -6.01 -3.71
CA ASP A 59 -14.79 -5.23 -2.50
C ASP A 59 -14.18 -3.80 -2.58
N ILE A 60 -13.45 -3.46 -3.66
CA ILE A 60 -12.77 -2.16 -3.81
C ILE A 60 -13.25 -1.34 -5.03
N GLY A 61 -14.40 -1.71 -5.61
CA GLY A 61 -15.03 -0.92 -6.67
C GLY A 61 -14.39 -1.05 -8.06
N VAL A 62 -13.61 -2.11 -8.32
CA VAL A 62 -13.11 -2.39 -9.67
C VAL A 62 -14.31 -2.66 -10.62
N PRO A 63 -14.33 -2.06 -11.83
CA PRO A 63 -15.37 -2.33 -12.82
C PRO A 63 -15.53 -3.82 -13.17
N GLU A 64 -16.78 -4.27 -13.35
CA GLU A 64 -17.12 -5.68 -13.60
C GLU A 64 -16.42 -6.27 -14.83
N ASN A 65 -16.24 -5.48 -15.89
CA ASN A 65 -15.52 -5.90 -17.09
C ASN A 65 -14.02 -6.17 -16.82
N ILE A 66 -13.41 -5.45 -15.87
CA ILE A 66 -12.02 -5.65 -15.45
C ILE A 66 -11.94 -6.82 -14.45
N LEU A 67 -12.90 -6.94 -13.53
CA LEU A 67 -12.96 -8.05 -12.57
C LEU A 67 -12.96 -9.43 -13.25
N LYS A 68 -13.63 -9.57 -14.40
CA LYS A 68 -13.65 -10.81 -15.20
C LYS A 68 -12.28 -11.25 -15.71
N LEU A 69 -11.31 -10.34 -15.75
CA LEU A 69 -9.94 -10.64 -16.18
C LEU A 69 -9.06 -11.11 -15.02
N ALA A 70 -9.50 -10.96 -13.77
CA ALA A 70 -8.69 -11.22 -12.59
C ALA A 70 -8.23 -12.69 -12.53
N PRO A 71 -6.91 -12.98 -12.41
CA PRO A 71 -6.40 -14.34 -12.30
C PRO A 71 -6.92 -15.07 -11.05
N THR A 72 -7.15 -14.33 -9.97
CA THR A 72 -7.74 -14.82 -8.73
C THR A 72 -8.73 -13.78 -8.18
N PRO A 73 -9.80 -14.21 -7.47
CA PRO A 73 -10.79 -13.29 -6.92
C PRO A 73 -10.26 -12.47 -5.73
N SER A 74 -9.18 -12.92 -5.10
CA SER A 74 -8.55 -12.28 -3.94
C SER A 74 -7.04 -12.23 -4.08
N VAL A 75 -6.42 -11.20 -3.51
CA VAL A 75 -4.97 -11.02 -3.45
C VAL A 75 -4.54 -10.51 -2.07
N ASP A 76 -3.24 -10.60 -1.80
CA ASP A 76 -2.63 -10.01 -0.61
C ASP A 76 -2.47 -8.49 -0.81
N HIS A 77 -2.81 -7.73 0.24
CA HIS A 77 -2.53 -6.31 0.39
C HIS A 77 -1.42 -6.09 1.41
N PHE A 78 -0.59 -5.07 1.17
CA PHE A 78 0.60 -4.77 1.97
C PHE A 78 0.51 -3.36 2.54
N PHE A 79 0.73 -3.25 3.86
CA PHE A 79 0.75 -1.99 4.59
C PHE A 79 1.75 -2.08 5.74
N LEU A 80 1.94 -0.99 6.48
CA LEU A 80 2.87 -0.95 7.60
C LEU A 80 2.18 -1.07 8.94
N ARG A 81 2.87 -1.72 9.88
CA ARG A 81 2.66 -1.52 11.31
C ARG A 81 3.81 -0.71 11.85
N VAL A 82 3.50 0.42 12.45
CA VAL A 82 4.47 1.40 12.94
C VAL A 82 4.29 1.58 14.44
N TYR A 83 5.39 1.56 15.19
CA TYR A 83 5.37 1.87 16.62
C TYR A 83 5.49 3.36 16.81
N ILE A 84 4.53 3.97 17.50
CA ILE A 84 4.51 5.39 17.83
C ILE A 84 5.02 5.55 19.27
N PRO A 85 6.24 6.10 19.47
CA PRO A 85 6.83 6.20 20.81
C PRO A 85 6.01 7.03 21.78
N GLU A 86 5.37 8.10 21.30
CA GLU A 86 4.63 9.04 22.14
C GLU A 86 3.40 8.39 22.80
N SER A 87 2.70 7.52 22.08
CA SER A 87 1.53 6.78 22.60
C SER A 87 1.87 5.36 23.05
N ARG A 88 3.08 4.88 22.76
CA ARG A 88 3.53 3.49 22.98
C ARG A 88 2.66 2.44 22.29
N THR A 89 2.04 2.79 21.16
CA THR A 89 1.12 1.90 20.43
C THR A 89 1.66 1.52 19.06
N TRP A 90 1.30 0.32 18.60
CA TRP A 90 1.43 -0.06 17.20
C TRP A 90 0.18 0.36 16.42
N ILE A 91 0.37 1.12 15.34
CA ILE A 91 -0.69 1.58 14.45
C ILE A 91 -0.54 0.99 13.05
N SER A 92 -1.60 1.05 12.25
CA SER A 92 -1.55 0.69 10.83
C SER A 92 -1.35 1.95 9.98
N VAL A 93 -0.40 1.93 9.05
CA VAL A 93 -0.14 3.04 8.12
C VAL A 93 -0.11 2.48 6.70
N ASP A 94 -0.94 3.03 5.83
CA ASP A 94 -1.17 2.52 4.48
C ASP A 94 -1.03 3.65 3.43
N PRO A 95 0.08 3.70 2.68
CA PRO A 95 0.34 4.75 1.69
C PRO A 95 -0.12 4.38 0.27
N THR A 96 -1.07 3.45 0.11
CA THR A 96 -1.33 2.79 -1.18
C THR A 96 -1.91 3.70 -2.25
N TRP A 97 -3.09 4.28 -2.03
CA TRP A 97 -3.77 5.09 -3.05
C TRP A 97 -3.18 6.49 -3.11
N ASP A 98 -2.79 6.93 -4.30
CA ASP A 98 -2.40 8.33 -4.54
C ASP A 98 -3.63 9.24 -4.69
N PRO A 99 -3.48 10.57 -4.46
CA PRO A 99 -4.59 11.52 -4.52
C PRO A 99 -5.36 11.55 -5.85
N GLY A 100 -4.74 11.13 -6.95
CA GLY A 100 -5.38 11.06 -8.25
C GLY A 100 -6.49 10.00 -8.35
N LEU A 101 -6.66 9.15 -7.34
CA LEU A 101 -7.65 8.08 -7.30
C LEU A 101 -8.81 8.34 -6.32
N CYS A 102 -8.87 9.54 -5.71
CA CYS A 102 -9.79 9.82 -4.60
C CYS A 102 -11.28 9.69 -4.92
N ASP A 103 -11.66 9.81 -6.20
CA ASP A 103 -13.07 9.78 -6.60
C ASP A 103 -13.63 8.35 -6.65
N ALA A 104 -12.76 7.34 -6.73
CA ALA A 104 -13.15 5.94 -6.74
C ALA A 104 -12.61 5.12 -5.55
N LEU A 105 -11.51 5.58 -4.93
CA LEU A 105 -10.76 4.81 -3.93
C LEU A 105 -10.48 5.64 -2.66
N PRO A 106 -10.44 5.00 -1.47
CA PRO A 106 -10.27 5.71 -0.21
C PRO A 106 -8.80 6.16 -0.01
N VAL A 107 -8.47 7.35 -0.49
CA VAL A 107 -7.12 7.93 -0.29
C VAL A 107 -6.92 8.29 1.18
N ALA A 108 -5.86 7.74 1.77
CA ALA A 108 -5.56 7.92 3.18
C ALA A 108 -4.96 9.30 3.47
N GLU A 109 -5.45 9.94 4.53
CA GLU A 109 -4.81 11.05 5.22
C GLU A 109 -4.14 10.55 6.51
N TRP A 110 -3.10 11.26 6.96
CA TRP A 110 -2.40 10.88 8.19
C TRP A 110 -1.97 12.06 9.06
N ASP A 111 -2.22 11.91 10.36
CA ASP A 111 -1.87 12.87 11.41
C ASP A 111 -0.45 12.66 11.97
N GLY A 112 0.22 11.56 11.59
CA GLY A 112 1.55 11.18 12.09
C GLY A 112 1.53 10.41 13.41
N ARG A 113 0.35 10.03 13.95
CA ARG A 113 0.17 9.47 15.29
C ARG A 113 -0.81 8.30 15.34
N THR A 114 -1.93 8.36 14.64
CA THR A 114 -2.98 7.32 14.67
C THR A 114 -2.93 6.43 13.45
N SER A 115 -3.73 5.36 13.42
CA SER A 115 -3.80 4.53 12.21
C SER A 115 -4.42 5.32 11.06
N THR A 116 -3.96 5.07 9.83
CA THR A 116 -4.66 5.53 8.62
C THR A 116 -5.87 4.63 8.36
N VAL A 117 -6.77 5.09 7.49
CA VAL A 117 -7.69 4.18 6.79
C VAL A 117 -6.85 3.21 5.95
N LEU A 118 -7.26 1.95 5.92
CA LEU A 118 -6.65 0.96 5.04
C LEU A 118 -7.21 1.11 3.63
N ALA A 119 -6.34 0.94 2.64
CA ALA A 119 -6.67 1.10 1.23
C ALA A 119 -7.77 0.12 0.76
N VAL A 120 -7.87 -1.04 1.40
CA VAL A 120 -8.80 -2.10 1.03
C VAL A 120 -9.42 -2.74 2.28
N PRO A 121 -10.66 -3.26 2.20
CA PRO A 121 -11.30 -3.96 3.30
C PRO A 121 -10.65 -5.33 3.51
N LEU A 122 -9.88 -5.47 4.59
CA LEU A 122 -9.23 -6.73 4.93
C LEU A 122 -10.19 -7.68 5.66
N LYS A 123 -10.28 -8.94 5.20
CA LYS A 123 -11.07 -9.97 5.92
C LYS A 123 -10.30 -10.59 7.09
N LYS A 124 -8.98 -10.73 6.93
CA LYS A 124 -8.02 -11.21 7.94
C LYS A 124 -6.67 -10.57 7.66
N PHE A 125 -5.89 -10.23 8.68
CA PHE A 125 -4.51 -9.77 8.52
C PHE A 125 -3.53 -10.65 9.28
N THR A 126 -2.35 -10.83 8.70
CA THR A 126 -1.22 -11.54 9.28
C THR A 126 -0.07 -10.55 9.43
N ILE A 127 0.56 -10.55 10.58
CA ILE A 127 1.82 -9.83 10.75
C ILE A 127 2.92 -10.74 10.22
N ARG A 128 3.63 -10.32 9.18
CA ARG A 128 4.86 -11.01 8.75
C ARG A 128 5.99 -10.68 9.73
N LYS A 129 5.99 -11.37 10.88
CA LYS A 129 7.11 -11.33 11.84
C LYS A 129 8.22 -12.24 11.32
N ASN A 130 9.37 -11.69 10.98
CA ASN A 130 10.52 -12.52 10.66
C ASN A 130 11.14 -13.06 11.96
N LYS A 131 10.75 -14.28 12.37
CA LYS A 131 11.24 -14.91 13.61
C LYS A 131 12.57 -15.64 13.44
N LYS A 132 13.06 -15.89 12.21
CA LYS A 132 14.14 -16.88 11.98
C LYS A 132 15.22 -16.50 10.96
N THR A 133 15.14 -15.37 10.25
CA THR A 133 16.18 -14.99 9.28
C THR A 133 16.60 -13.54 9.46
N ARG A 134 17.90 -13.24 9.30
CA ARG A 134 18.46 -11.86 9.29
C ARG A 134 18.00 -11.02 8.09
N ILE A 135 16.94 -11.44 7.39
CA ILE A 135 16.40 -10.78 6.21
C ILE A 135 15.48 -9.66 6.68
N ASN A 136 15.69 -8.44 6.18
CA ASN A 136 14.79 -7.31 6.43
C ASN A 136 13.35 -7.75 6.12
N PRO A 137 12.38 -7.66 7.05
CA PRO A 137 10.99 -8.04 6.79
C PRO A 137 10.36 -7.31 5.59
N LEU A 138 10.99 -6.24 5.12
CA LEU A 138 10.65 -5.50 3.91
C LEU A 138 11.10 -6.17 2.59
N ASN A 139 11.96 -7.21 2.63
CA ASN A 139 12.58 -7.85 1.45
C ASN A 139 12.01 -9.25 1.14
N PHE A 140 10.72 -9.49 1.41
CA PHE A 140 10.11 -10.79 1.13
C PHE A 140 9.85 -10.97 -0.38
N PRO A 141 10.20 -12.11 -1.01
CA PRO A 141 9.90 -12.36 -2.42
C PRO A 141 8.40 -12.67 -2.61
N PHE A 142 7.82 -12.16 -3.70
CA PHE A 142 6.41 -12.44 -4.04
C PHE A 142 6.32 -12.99 -5.47
N PRO A 143 5.50 -14.02 -5.68
CA PRO A 143 5.25 -14.55 -7.02
C PRO A 143 4.57 -13.50 -7.89
N ASP A 144 4.82 -13.58 -9.20
CA ASP A 144 4.04 -12.86 -10.19
C ASP A 144 2.60 -13.40 -10.17
N PHE A 145 1.63 -12.51 -9.94
CA PHE A 145 0.24 -12.88 -9.76
C PHE A 145 -0.56 -12.84 -11.07
N ASP A 146 -0.04 -12.16 -12.09
CA ASP A 146 -0.70 -12.00 -13.40
C ASP A 146 0.34 -12.07 -14.54
N PRO A 147 0.92 -13.26 -14.81
CA PRO A 147 2.02 -13.38 -15.78
C PRO A 147 1.65 -12.98 -17.22
N ALA A 148 0.35 -12.96 -17.54
CA ALA A 148 -0.16 -12.56 -18.84
C ALA A 148 -0.36 -11.03 -18.96
N ASP A 149 -0.13 -10.26 -17.88
CA ASP A 149 -0.35 -8.82 -17.74
C ASP A 149 -1.76 -8.33 -18.11
N THR A 150 -2.72 -9.22 -18.38
CA THR A 150 -4.03 -8.84 -18.94
C THR A 150 -4.84 -8.04 -17.93
N PHE A 151 -4.94 -8.54 -16.70
CA PHE A 151 -5.68 -7.90 -15.64
C PHE A 151 -4.95 -6.66 -15.13
N THR A 152 -3.64 -6.78 -14.93
CA THR A 152 -2.74 -5.72 -14.46
C THR A 152 -2.79 -4.52 -15.41
N LYS A 153 -2.70 -4.75 -16.72
CA LYS A 153 -2.83 -3.70 -17.72
C LYS A 153 -4.21 -3.04 -17.66
N ALA A 154 -5.28 -3.82 -17.69
CA ALA A 154 -6.64 -3.27 -17.64
C ALA A 154 -6.89 -2.45 -16.37
N LEU A 155 -6.39 -2.92 -15.22
CA LEU A 155 -6.52 -2.23 -13.94
C LEU A 155 -5.70 -0.92 -13.91
N ASN A 156 -4.48 -0.93 -14.43
CA ASN A 156 -3.65 0.27 -14.55
C ASN A 156 -4.20 1.29 -15.55
N ASP A 157 -4.81 0.83 -16.65
CA ASP A 157 -5.50 1.68 -17.62
C ASP A 157 -6.70 2.38 -16.96
N TRP A 158 -7.46 1.67 -16.12
CA TRP A 158 -8.53 2.26 -15.31
C TRP A 158 -8.02 3.25 -14.27
N TYR A 159 -6.96 2.94 -13.51
CA TYR A 159 -6.33 3.93 -12.63
C TYR A 159 -5.88 5.17 -13.38
N SER A 160 -5.40 5.01 -14.61
CA SER A 160 -4.99 6.13 -15.45
C SER A 160 -6.16 6.97 -15.94
N SER A 161 -7.33 6.35 -16.23
CA SER A 161 -8.53 7.11 -16.60
C SER A 161 -9.04 7.96 -15.44
N LEU A 162 -9.04 7.42 -14.22
CA LEU A 162 -9.45 8.17 -13.01
C LEU A 162 -8.60 9.43 -12.77
N ARG A 163 -7.31 9.39 -13.10
CA ARG A 163 -6.41 10.55 -12.94
C ARG A 163 -6.60 11.62 -14.01
N LYS A 164 -7.01 11.23 -15.23
CA LYS A 164 -7.12 12.12 -16.39
C LYS A 164 -8.32 13.07 -16.31
N GLU A 165 -9.32 12.75 -15.48
CA GLU A 165 -10.50 13.59 -15.27
C GLU A 165 -10.19 14.88 -14.46
N ARG A 166 -8.92 15.14 -14.09
CA ARG A 166 -8.49 16.29 -13.26
C ARG A 166 -7.49 17.24 -13.93
N ILE A 167 -7.36 17.23 -15.27
CA ILE A 167 -6.56 18.24 -16.01
C ILE A 167 -7.48 19.33 -16.55
#